data_AF-A0A2R5GFQ1-F1
#
_entry.id   AF-A0A2R5GFQ1-F1
#
_cell.length_a   1.000
_cell.length_b   1.000
_cell.length_c   1.000
_cell.angle_alpha   90.00
_cell.angle_beta   90.00
_cell.angle_gamma   90.00
#
_symmetry.space_group_name_H-M   'P 1'
#
loop_
_entity.id
_entity.type
_entity.pdbx_description
1 polymer ?
#
loop_
_entity_poly.entity_id
_entity_poly.type
_entity_poly.pdbx_seq_one_letter_code
_entity_poly.pdbx_strand_id
1 'polypeptide(L)'
;MYSRYRLVPLLAALATLIGGATAQTPTWEEVQLINNGMSPPARHFAIMAPWPSNQSLVLFGGVVTGAVDEDDESAAAYIFDTVSESWRIVASANEGPTSRFSLVGGVDDDTGRLIIFGGQTPDLEVYNDVWTLDLVSGVWTQVLDGTTAGSPGSRYGMAGGLTTVQGQDYLLVSHGFDTRERLDDSFALRLSDMQWLSIDTSDSDIPTPRCLVASAALNPASAPDEALLAMYGGCGSGGYGPCPSSESWILEVEGLSATATSATGTWRGPGPTCLHGRNFGAMAADSSVGDGTFFLYGGAGGVLVSQDAPGQLNTLSNALDNDLWKQVDLAQGAGTEVPSQPAAQSSMATMDGDLYLQVATSTSLWRLSYGPTFAALQSLESLECNDDPIPAWRVAHFTLMGLGWGFFIPLGVFIARFGRDWDPLWFHLHRALNTLGIVAAVAGLIIAFLMVAGGHFLARAHAVIGVVVMGLGLLQPLNALCRPHKTDPTTGLASTGRKIWELAHKNMGRLALVLGFVNIFIGILFVQSASTPAFIIYTLWFAFYVLATIVFSVFKFQRERNSGEATNPPASIPNGQLEKS
;
A
#
# COMPACT_ATOMS: atom_id res chain seq x y z
N MET A 1 -31.65 -38.25 -4.01
CA MET A 1 -32.13 -39.30 -4.93
C MET A 1 -31.47 -39.06 -6.29
N TYR A 2 -30.95 -40.14 -6.85
CA TYR A 2 -30.04 -40.28 -7.99
C TYR A 2 -30.26 -39.46 -9.28
N SER A 3 -29.12 -39.17 -9.92
CA SER A 3 -28.84 -39.28 -11.37
C SER A 3 -29.37 -38.19 -12.30
N ARG A 4 -28.43 -37.43 -12.91
CA ARG A 4 -28.29 -37.29 -14.38
C ARG A 4 -26.83 -36.98 -14.77
N TYR A 5 -25.99 -38.02 -14.80
CA TYR A 5 -24.81 -38.05 -15.68
C TYR A 5 -25.25 -38.67 -17.00
N ARG A 6 -25.18 -37.92 -18.11
CA ARG A 6 -25.15 -38.47 -19.47
C ARG A 6 -24.20 -37.64 -20.34
N LEU A 7 -23.00 -38.21 -20.52
CA LEU A 7 -22.33 -38.42 -21.80
C LEU A 7 -22.26 -37.22 -22.75
N VAL A 8 -21.17 -36.47 -22.67
CA VAL A 8 -20.41 -36.04 -23.86
C VAL A 8 -18.91 -36.07 -23.55
N PRO A 9 -18.21 -37.17 -23.86
CA PRO A 9 -16.81 -37.02 -24.26
C PRO A 9 -16.52 -37.93 -25.46
N LEU A 10 -16.70 -37.41 -26.68
CA LEU A 10 -16.17 -38.09 -27.88
C LEU A 10 -15.99 -37.17 -29.10
N LEU A 11 -15.82 -35.86 -28.89
CA LEU A 11 -15.46 -34.91 -29.95
C LEU A 11 -14.22 -34.05 -29.66
N ALA A 12 -13.53 -34.26 -28.52
CA ALA A 12 -12.27 -33.56 -28.21
C ALA A 12 -11.01 -34.33 -28.63
N ALA A 13 -11.14 -35.57 -29.14
CA ALA A 13 -9.99 -36.44 -29.45
C ALA A 13 -9.74 -36.65 -30.96
N LEU A 14 -10.25 -35.76 -31.82
CA LEU A 14 -10.01 -35.83 -33.28
C LEU A 14 -9.56 -34.49 -33.90
N ALA A 15 -8.92 -33.61 -33.10
CA ALA A 15 -8.27 -32.39 -33.57
C ALA A 15 -6.72 -32.47 -33.51
N THR A 16 -6.14 -33.58 -33.08
CA THR A 16 -4.68 -33.76 -32.97
C THR A 16 -4.10 -34.57 -34.13
N LEU A 17 -4.34 -34.15 -35.37
CA LEU A 17 -3.69 -34.73 -36.55
C LEU A 17 -3.50 -33.74 -37.72
N ILE A 18 -3.42 -32.43 -37.42
CA ILE A 18 -2.90 -31.42 -38.34
C ILE A 18 -1.96 -30.52 -37.53
N GLY A 19 -0.65 -30.80 -37.56
CA GLY A 19 0.48 -29.92 -37.26
C GLY A 19 0.31 -28.74 -36.28
N GLY A 20 -0.37 -28.93 -35.14
CA GLY A 20 -0.47 -27.91 -34.11
C GLY A 20 0.80 -27.94 -33.26
N ALA A 21 1.61 -26.88 -33.36
CA ALA A 21 2.66 -26.63 -32.39
C ALA A 21 2.07 -26.75 -30.99
N THR A 22 2.64 -27.61 -30.13
CA THR A 22 2.30 -27.57 -28.71
C THR A 22 2.65 -26.19 -28.20
N ALA A 23 1.67 -25.45 -27.68
CA ALA A 23 1.92 -24.15 -27.08
C ALA A 23 3.00 -24.32 -26.01
N GLN A 24 4.18 -23.75 -26.26
CA GLN A 24 5.29 -23.79 -25.32
C GLN A 24 4.92 -22.91 -24.13
N THR A 25 5.07 -23.43 -22.92
CA THR A 25 4.90 -22.66 -21.69
C THR A 25 5.91 -21.50 -21.70
N PRO A 26 5.48 -20.25 -21.48
CA PRO A 26 6.39 -19.11 -21.38
C PRO A 26 7.44 -19.36 -20.28
N THR A 27 8.70 -19.02 -20.52
CA THR A 27 9.79 -19.13 -19.54
C THR A 27 10.65 -17.87 -19.54
N TRP A 28 11.11 -17.47 -18.35
CA TRP A 28 12.08 -16.39 -18.22
C TRP A 28 13.44 -16.81 -18.79
N GLU A 29 14.07 -15.88 -19.51
CA GLU A 29 15.43 -16.00 -20.03
C GLU A 29 16.21 -14.73 -19.68
N GLU A 30 17.42 -14.86 -19.14
CA GLU A 30 18.32 -13.73 -19.01
C GLU A 30 18.96 -13.45 -20.37
N VAL A 31 18.74 -12.24 -20.89
CA VAL A 31 19.25 -11.80 -22.18
C VAL A 31 20.78 -11.78 -22.15
N GLN A 32 21.40 -12.49 -23.10
CA GLN A 32 22.85 -12.58 -23.20
C GLN A 32 23.42 -11.36 -23.92
N LEU A 33 23.75 -10.32 -23.15
CA LEU A 33 24.18 -9.04 -23.68
C LEU A 33 25.51 -9.15 -24.45
N ILE A 34 25.50 -8.72 -25.72
CA ILE A 34 26.68 -8.83 -26.62
C ILE A 34 27.77 -7.79 -26.27
N ASN A 35 27.41 -6.68 -25.59
CA ASN A 35 28.31 -5.56 -25.28
C ASN A 35 28.28 -5.17 -23.78
N ASN A 36 28.93 -5.96 -22.91
CA ASN A 36 28.92 -5.81 -21.44
C ASN A 36 29.38 -4.45 -20.87
N GLY A 37 29.90 -3.52 -21.67
CA GLY A 37 30.36 -2.21 -21.23
C GLY A 37 29.39 -1.05 -21.46
N MET A 38 28.26 -1.28 -22.13
CA MET A 38 27.26 -0.23 -22.42
C MET A 38 25.91 -0.47 -21.74
N SER A 39 25.80 -1.55 -20.97
CA SER A 39 24.59 -1.85 -20.19
C SER A 39 24.38 -0.77 -19.13
N PRO A 40 23.12 -0.40 -18.85
CA PRO A 40 22.82 0.51 -17.76
C PRO A 40 23.29 -0.08 -16.43
N PRO A 41 23.84 0.72 -15.51
CA PRO A 41 24.09 0.28 -14.15
C PRO A 41 22.76 -0.10 -13.48
N ALA A 42 22.84 -0.97 -12.47
CA ALA A 42 21.69 -1.38 -11.68
C ALA A 42 20.97 -0.15 -11.15
N ARG A 43 19.69 0.01 -11.49
CA ARG A 43 18.91 1.19 -11.17
C ARG A 43 17.46 0.87 -10.90
N HIS A 44 16.81 1.66 -10.07
CA HIS A 44 15.42 1.48 -9.69
C HIS A 44 14.61 2.77 -9.90
N PHE A 45 13.29 2.69 -9.98
CA PHE A 45 12.40 3.83 -10.28
C PHE A 45 12.64 4.49 -11.67
N ALA A 46 13.29 3.76 -12.59
CA ALA A 46 13.43 4.17 -13.98
C ALA A 46 12.17 3.83 -14.79
N ILE A 47 12.03 4.45 -15.95
CA ILE A 47 11.04 4.06 -16.95
C ILE A 47 11.69 3.21 -18.02
N MET A 48 10.95 2.23 -18.54
CA MET A 48 11.27 1.52 -19.77
C MET A 48 10.15 1.74 -20.76
N ALA A 49 10.47 2.29 -21.92
CA ALA A 49 9.50 2.64 -22.95
C ALA A 49 9.82 1.92 -24.26
N PRO A 50 8.84 1.26 -24.90
CA PRO A 50 9.05 0.65 -26.21
C PRO A 50 9.15 1.70 -27.31
N TRP A 51 9.98 1.43 -28.31
CA TRP A 51 10.09 2.18 -29.56
C TRP A 51 9.92 1.19 -30.74
N PRO A 52 8.66 0.82 -31.08
CA PRO A 52 8.37 -0.28 -31.99
C PRO A 52 8.96 -0.13 -33.40
N SER A 53 8.86 1.04 -34.02
CA SER A 53 9.38 1.30 -35.37
C SER A 53 10.90 1.09 -35.49
N ASN A 54 11.63 1.24 -34.37
CA ASN A 54 13.07 1.01 -34.29
C ASN A 54 13.44 -0.34 -33.63
N GLN A 55 12.46 -1.18 -33.27
CA GLN A 55 12.67 -2.46 -32.59
C GLN A 55 13.60 -2.32 -31.37
N SER A 56 13.30 -1.34 -30.51
CA SER A 56 14.15 -1.00 -29.38
C SER A 56 13.36 -0.65 -28.13
N LEU A 57 14.01 -0.78 -26.98
CA LEU A 57 13.51 -0.31 -25.68
C LEU A 57 14.40 0.83 -25.18
N VAL A 58 13.79 1.86 -24.62
CA VAL A 58 14.48 3.02 -24.04
C VAL A 58 14.35 2.97 -22.53
N LEU A 59 15.48 2.98 -21.82
CA LEU A 59 15.54 3.04 -20.37
C LEU A 59 16.08 4.42 -19.95
N PHE A 60 15.35 5.11 -19.07
CA PHE A 60 15.72 6.45 -18.62
C PHE A 60 15.35 6.73 -17.16
N GLY A 61 16.15 7.58 -16.50
CA GLY A 61 15.95 8.01 -15.12
C GLY A 61 16.31 6.94 -14.09
N GLY A 62 15.68 7.06 -12.92
CA GLY A 62 15.86 6.15 -11.80
C GLY A 62 17.05 6.51 -10.90
N VAL A 63 17.26 5.74 -9.84
CA VAL A 63 18.39 5.90 -8.92
C VAL A 63 19.32 4.71 -9.09
N VAL A 64 20.62 4.98 -9.27
CA VAL A 64 21.64 3.94 -9.40
C VAL A 64 21.90 3.29 -8.05
N THR A 65 21.80 1.96 -8.00
CA THR A 65 21.98 1.17 -6.79
C THR A 65 23.44 1.22 -6.33
N GLY A 66 23.69 1.80 -5.15
CA GLY A 66 25.02 1.88 -4.55
C GLY A 66 25.86 3.08 -4.96
N ALA A 67 25.29 4.05 -5.70
CA ALA A 67 25.95 5.32 -5.98
C ALA A 67 26.06 6.17 -4.69
N VAL A 68 27.22 6.81 -4.48
CA VAL A 68 27.48 7.71 -3.35
C VAL A 68 27.12 9.16 -3.69
N ASP A 69 27.22 9.51 -4.97
CA ASP A 69 26.82 10.79 -5.54
C ASP A 69 25.74 10.50 -6.59
N GLU A 70 24.48 10.80 -6.27
CA GLU A 70 23.29 10.39 -7.03
C GLU A 70 23.05 11.22 -8.32
N ASP A 71 23.93 12.17 -8.62
CA ASP A 71 23.63 13.30 -9.51
C ASP A 71 23.98 13.10 -11.00
N ASP A 72 24.92 12.22 -11.40
CA ASP A 72 25.39 12.18 -12.81
C ASP A 72 24.89 10.98 -13.65
N GLU A 73 24.58 9.82 -13.08
CA GLU A 73 24.32 8.60 -13.90
C GLU A 73 22.83 8.32 -14.23
N SER A 74 21.89 9.05 -13.63
CA SER A 74 20.46 8.89 -13.90
C SER A 74 19.96 9.73 -15.09
N ALA A 75 20.73 10.74 -15.53
CA ALA A 75 20.44 11.57 -16.70
C ALA A 75 20.76 10.92 -18.06
N ALA A 76 21.43 9.76 -18.08
CA ALA A 76 21.72 9.04 -19.31
C ALA A 76 20.52 8.22 -19.80
N ALA A 77 20.19 8.32 -21.10
CA ALA A 77 19.24 7.44 -21.76
C ALA A 77 19.97 6.25 -22.41
N TYR A 78 19.43 5.05 -22.23
CA TYR A 78 19.97 3.81 -22.76
C TYR A 78 18.98 3.21 -23.75
N ILE A 79 19.47 2.70 -24.87
CA ILE A 79 18.66 2.05 -25.90
C ILE A 79 19.12 0.61 -26.02
N PHE A 80 18.18 -0.32 -25.81
CA PHE A 80 18.37 -1.74 -26.06
C PHE A 80 17.74 -2.10 -27.39
N ASP A 81 18.56 -2.54 -28.33
CA ASP A 81 18.11 -3.07 -29.61
C ASP A 81 17.78 -4.56 -29.45
N THR A 82 16.54 -4.97 -29.70
CA THR A 82 16.10 -6.35 -29.46
C THR A 82 16.53 -7.33 -30.52
N VAL A 83 16.95 -6.85 -31.70
CA VAL A 83 17.42 -7.71 -32.80
C VAL A 83 18.88 -8.12 -32.56
N SER A 84 19.70 -7.16 -32.16
CA SER A 84 21.12 -7.35 -31.86
C SER A 84 21.40 -7.70 -30.39
N GLU A 85 20.38 -7.67 -29.54
CA GLU A 85 20.47 -7.88 -28.09
C GLU A 85 21.61 -7.08 -27.44
N SER A 86 21.67 -5.79 -27.80
CA SER A 86 22.77 -4.92 -27.39
C SER A 86 22.29 -3.56 -26.90
N TRP A 87 22.94 -3.07 -25.84
CA TRP A 87 22.73 -1.74 -25.31
C TRP A 87 23.64 -0.73 -26.00
N ARG A 88 23.13 0.49 -26.18
CA ARG A 88 23.90 1.70 -26.49
C ARG A 88 23.43 2.87 -25.64
N ILE A 89 24.34 3.79 -25.35
CA ILE A 89 24.05 5.02 -24.62
C ILE A 89 23.72 6.12 -25.63
N VAL A 90 22.70 6.93 -25.36
CA VAL A 90 22.43 8.15 -26.13
C VAL A 90 23.38 9.24 -25.63
N ALA A 91 24.33 9.64 -26.48
CA ALA A 91 25.23 10.74 -26.15
C ALA A 91 24.46 12.05 -26.11
N SER A 92 24.47 12.73 -24.96
CA SER A 92 23.78 14.01 -24.80
C SER A 92 24.51 15.13 -25.54
N ALA A 93 23.78 15.90 -26.33
CA ALA A 93 24.32 17.01 -27.12
C ALA A 93 24.28 18.37 -26.40
N ASN A 94 23.47 18.48 -25.35
CA ASN A 94 23.26 19.69 -24.55
C ASN A 94 22.79 19.34 -23.13
N GLU A 95 22.73 20.34 -22.25
CA GLU A 95 22.16 20.16 -20.91
C GLU A 95 20.69 19.72 -21.01
N GLY A 96 20.37 18.68 -20.26
CA GLY A 96 19.03 18.10 -20.15
C GLY A 96 18.38 18.41 -18.81
N PRO A 97 17.30 17.69 -18.48
CA PRO A 97 16.67 17.80 -17.17
C PRO A 97 17.62 17.32 -16.07
N THR A 98 17.44 17.86 -14.86
CA THR A 98 18.08 17.31 -13.66
C THR A 98 17.78 15.81 -13.55
N SER A 99 18.81 15.03 -13.23
CA SER A 99 18.77 13.65 -12.78
C SER A 99 17.60 13.40 -11.82
N ARG A 100 16.67 12.50 -12.19
CA ARG A 100 15.42 12.29 -11.44
C ARG A 100 14.83 10.90 -11.64
N PHE A 101 13.92 10.54 -10.74
CA PHE A 101 13.29 9.22 -10.71
C PHE A 101 11.79 9.29 -10.37
N SER A 102 11.10 8.16 -10.49
CA SER A 102 9.64 8.06 -10.28
C SER A 102 8.84 9.04 -11.15
N LEU A 103 9.33 9.24 -12.36
CA LEU A 103 8.73 10.04 -13.43
C LEU A 103 7.79 9.17 -14.29
N VAL A 104 6.99 9.82 -15.14
CA VAL A 104 6.20 9.16 -16.19
C VAL A 104 6.78 9.56 -17.55
N GLY A 105 6.84 8.63 -18.49
CA GLY A 105 7.33 8.92 -19.83
C GLY A 105 7.05 7.80 -20.84
N GLY A 106 7.40 8.06 -22.09
CA GLY A 106 7.20 7.16 -23.21
C GLY A 106 7.96 7.64 -24.45
N VAL A 107 8.02 6.81 -25.49
CA VAL A 107 8.60 7.20 -26.77
C VAL A 107 7.48 7.46 -27.77
N ASP A 108 7.53 8.63 -28.40
CA ASP A 108 6.76 8.93 -29.61
C ASP A 108 7.39 8.14 -30.75
N ASP A 109 6.66 7.14 -31.26
CA ASP A 109 7.15 6.20 -32.24
C ASP A 109 7.47 6.88 -33.58
N ASP A 110 6.64 7.85 -33.98
CA ASP A 110 6.76 8.57 -35.25
C ASP A 110 7.97 9.50 -35.27
N THR A 111 8.26 10.16 -34.15
CA THR A 111 9.36 11.14 -34.08
C THR A 111 10.65 10.60 -33.49
N GLY A 112 10.61 9.41 -32.85
CA GLY A 112 11.76 8.84 -32.15
C GLY A 112 12.22 9.71 -30.97
N ARG A 113 11.27 10.38 -30.31
CA ARG A 113 11.53 11.24 -29.14
C ARG A 113 11.08 10.55 -27.87
N LEU A 114 11.93 10.55 -26.86
CA LEU A 114 11.52 10.22 -25.49
C LEU A 114 10.87 11.46 -24.88
N ILE A 115 9.66 11.32 -24.34
CA ILE A 115 8.96 12.35 -23.56
C ILE A 115 8.96 11.93 -22.10
N ILE A 116 9.28 12.85 -21.20
CA ILE A 116 9.19 12.64 -19.74
C ILE A 116 8.41 13.77 -19.07
N PHE A 117 7.76 13.43 -17.96
CA PHE A 117 7.05 14.38 -17.11
C PHE A 117 7.31 14.10 -15.63
N GLY A 118 7.56 15.19 -14.90
CA GLY A 118 7.66 15.21 -13.45
C GLY A 118 8.81 14.38 -12.87
N GLY A 119 8.55 13.72 -11.75
CA GLY A 119 9.56 12.97 -10.98
C GLY A 119 10.19 13.82 -9.88
N GLN A 120 11.09 13.18 -9.13
CA GLN A 120 11.81 13.82 -8.03
C GLN A 120 13.31 13.55 -8.09
N THR A 121 14.07 14.46 -7.49
CA THR A 121 15.48 14.27 -7.18
C THR A 121 15.65 13.65 -5.78
N PRO A 122 16.87 13.20 -5.43
CA PRO A 122 17.16 12.72 -4.09
C PRO A 122 17.11 13.80 -2.99
N ASP A 123 17.33 15.07 -3.34
CA ASP A 123 17.18 16.22 -2.42
C ASP A 123 15.72 16.68 -2.25
N LEU A 124 14.76 15.85 -2.67
CA LEU A 124 13.31 16.04 -2.50
C LEU A 124 12.72 17.19 -3.34
N GLU A 125 13.43 17.66 -4.36
CA GLU A 125 12.82 18.54 -5.36
C GLU A 125 11.88 17.71 -6.24
N VAL A 126 10.70 18.24 -6.51
CA VAL A 126 9.66 17.58 -7.30
C VAL A 126 9.28 18.50 -8.44
N TYR A 127 9.17 17.94 -9.65
CA TYR A 127 8.97 18.71 -10.86
C TYR A 127 7.61 18.44 -11.53
N ASN A 128 7.20 19.34 -12.41
CA ASN A 128 6.07 19.24 -13.34
C ASN A 128 6.42 19.76 -14.74
N ASP A 129 7.71 19.85 -15.07
CA ASP A 129 8.15 20.17 -16.42
C ASP A 129 8.00 18.96 -17.35
N VAL A 130 7.94 19.25 -18.64
CA VAL A 130 7.97 18.24 -19.71
C VAL A 130 9.22 18.46 -20.54
N TRP A 131 9.98 17.39 -20.70
CA TRP A 131 11.18 17.36 -21.53
C TRP A 131 11.05 16.33 -22.64
N THR A 132 11.66 16.64 -23.78
CA THR A 132 11.82 15.70 -24.88
C THR A 132 13.30 15.48 -25.18
N LEU A 133 13.68 14.24 -25.47
CA LEU A 133 15.00 13.86 -25.97
C LEU A 133 14.83 13.26 -27.37
N ASP A 134 15.47 13.86 -28.35
CA ASP A 134 15.64 13.26 -29.67
C ASP A 134 16.67 12.12 -29.58
N LEU A 135 16.22 10.88 -29.76
CA LEU A 135 17.03 9.68 -29.50
C LEU A 135 18.12 9.42 -30.57
N VAL A 136 18.12 10.20 -31.64
CA VAL A 136 19.11 10.15 -32.72
C VAL A 136 20.18 11.21 -32.50
N SER A 137 19.77 12.47 -32.30
CA SER A 137 20.69 13.61 -32.16
C SER A 137 21.19 13.82 -30.73
N GLY A 138 20.51 13.27 -29.73
CA GLY A 138 20.86 13.44 -28.32
C GLY A 138 20.48 14.81 -27.75
N VAL A 139 19.65 15.59 -28.48
CA VAL A 139 19.26 16.94 -28.08
C VAL A 139 18.06 16.88 -27.13
N TRP A 140 18.24 17.42 -25.93
CA TRP A 140 17.17 17.69 -24.97
C TRP A 140 16.48 19.01 -25.26
N THR A 141 15.16 19.04 -25.09
CA THR A 141 14.35 20.26 -25.21
C THR A 141 13.30 20.28 -24.10
N GLN A 142 13.33 21.32 -23.25
CA GLN A 142 12.24 21.60 -22.33
C GLN A 142 11.07 22.15 -23.15
N VAL A 143 10.01 21.37 -23.28
CA VAL A 143 8.83 21.76 -24.06
C VAL A 143 7.79 22.48 -23.21
N LEU A 144 7.71 22.15 -21.91
CA LEU A 144 6.87 22.85 -20.93
C LEU A 144 7.66 23.03 -19.63
N ASP A 145 7.62 24.22 -19.05
CA ASP A 145 8.31 24.57 -17.80
C ASP A 145 7.45 24.35 -16.54
N GLY A 146 6.24 23.81 -16.70
CA GLY A 146 5.29 23.60 -15.61
C GLY A 146 4.47 24.83 -15.21
N THR A 147 4.62 25.97 -15.91
CA THR A 147 3.87 27.20 -15.62
C THR A 147 2.68 27.44 -16.56
N THR A 148 2.59 26.67 -17.66
CA THR A 148 1.49 26.75 -18.63
C THR A 148 0.15 26.47 -17.94
N ALA A 149 -0.85 27.30 -18.21
CA ALA A 149 -2.20 27.13 -17.65
C ALA A 149 -2.77 25.74 -17.99
N GLY A 150 -3.34 25.07 -16.98
CA GLY A 150 -3.86 23.71 -17.12
C GLY A 150 -2.80 22.61 -16.96
N SER A 151 -1.53 22.96 -16.76
CA SER A 151 -0.49 21.96 -16.45
C SER A 151 -0.77 21.29 -15.09
N PRO A 152 -0.52 19.98 -14.96
CA PRO A 152 -0.55 19.33 -13.66
C PRO A 152 0.49 19.93 -12.71
N GLY A 153 0.20 19.94 -11.41
CA GLY A 153 1.17 20.31 -10.37
C GLY A 153 2.35 19.32 -10.28
N SER A 154 3.43 19.74 -9.61
CA SER A 154 4.65 18.94 -9.39
C SER A 154 4.33 17.62 -8.71
N ARG A 155 4.84 16.50 -9.24
CA ARG A 155 4.50 15.18 -8.71
C ARG A 155 5.51 14.10 -9.07
N TYR A 156 5.60 13.08 -8.23
CA TYR A 156 6.32 11.83 -8.49
C TYR A 156 5.50 10.61 -8.03
N GLY A 157 5.96 9.42 -8.44
CA GLY A 157 5.34 8.15 -8.04
C GLY A 157 3.90 8.03 -8.54
N MET A 158 3.63 8.62 -9.70
CA MET A 158 2.33 8.72 -10.34
C MET A 158 1.93 7.41 -11.01
N ALA A 159 0.65 7.29 -11.38
CA ALA A 159 0.25 6.40 -12.46
C ALA A 159 0.44 7.12 -13.80
N GLY A 160 0.91 6.40 -14.81
CA GLY A 160 0.96 6.92 -16.17
C GLY A 160 1.50 5.94 -17.19
N GLY A 161 1.53 6.41 -18.44
CA GLY A 161 2.01 5.68 -19.60
C GLY A 161 1.63 6.40 -20.89
N LEU A 162 2.31 6.05 -21.97
CA LEU A 162 2.00 6.56 -23.32
C LEU A 162 1.00 5.63 -24.00
N THR A 163 0.06 6.20 -24.74
CA THR A 163 -0.96 5.49 -25.50
C THR A 163 -1.28 6.25 -26.79
N THR A 164 -1.73 5.55 -27.81
CA THR A 164 -2.10 6.13 -29.10
C THR A 164 -3.60 5.97 -29.31
N VAL A 165 -4.32 7.08 -29.44
CA VAL A 165 -5.77 7.10 -29.69
C VAL A 165 -6.04 7.85 -30.97
N GLN A 166 -6.76 7.24 -31.92
CA GLN A 166 -7.03 7.81 -33.25
C GLN A 166 -5.75 8.29 -33.99
N GLY A 167 -4.64 7.57 -33.83
CA GLY A 167 -3.35 7.92 -34.44
C GLY A 167 -2.70 9.17 -33.86
N GLN A 168 -3.07 9.56 -32.63
CA GLN A 168 -2.45 10.64 -31.87
C GLN A 168 -1.89 10.08 -30.57
N ASP A 169 -0.66 10.43 -30.24
CA ASP A 169 -0.03 10.00 -29.00
C ASP A 169 -0.39 10.91 -27.83
N TYR A 170 -0.68 10.27 -26.70
CA TYR A 170 -0.99 10.91 -25.43
C TYR A 170 -0.15 10.32 -24.31
N LEU A 171 0.45 11.19 -23.50
CA LEU A 171 1.01 10.80 -22.21
C LEU A 171 -0.08 10.95 -21.13
N LEU A 172 -0.54 9.83 -20.60
CA LEU A 172 -1.49 9.82 -19.49
C LEU A 172 -0.76 9.96 -18.17
N VAL A 173 -1.29 10.80 -17.28
CA VAL A 173 -0.78 11.03 -15.93
C VAL A 173 -1.94 11.08 -14.97
N SER A 174 -1.84 10.35 -13.87
CA SER A 174 -2.83 10.38 -12.80
C SER A 174 -2.18 10.20 -11.44
N HIS A 175 -2.79 10.76 -10.40
CA HIS A 175 -2.33 10.64 -9.01
C HIS A 175 -0.88 11.13 -8.82
N GLY A 176 -0.21 10.70 -7.75
CA GLY A 176 1.17 11.08 -7.40
C GLY A 176 1.27 11.79 -6.06
N PHE A 177 2.41 12.40 -5.77
CA PHE A 177 2.66 13.17 -4.55
C PHE A 177 3.40 14.48 -4.84
N ASP A 178 2.89 15.60 -4.32
CA ASP A 178 3.34 16.97 -4.60
C ASP A 178 4.10 17.61 -3.43
N THR A 179 5.02 16.88 -2.81
CA THR A 179 5.72 17.24 -1.54
C THR A 179 4.84 17.36 -0.29
N ARG A 180 3.54 17.64 -0.42
CA ARG A 180 2.64 17.90 0.72
C ARG A 180 1.56 16.84 0.81
N GLU A 181 0.92 16.54 -0.30
CA GLU A 181 -0.22 15.65 -0.34
C GLU A 181 -0.15 14.70 -1.53
N ARG A 182 -0.94 13.64 -1.40
CA ARG A 182 -1.16 12.71 -2.50
C ARG A 182 -2.29 13.25 -3.34
N LEU A 183 -2.19 13.00 -4.63
CA LEU A 183 -3.11 13.51 -5.64
C LEU A 183 -3.98 12.39 -6.20
N ASP A 184 -5.13 12.77 -6.77
CA ASP A 184 -6.13 11.92 -7.44
C ASP A 184 -6.65 12.54 -8.76
N ASP A 185 -6.07 13.66 -9.19
CA ASP A 185 -6.35 14.30 -10.47
C ASP A 185 -5.71 13.55 -11.64
N SER A 186 -6.30 13.70 -12.84
CA SER A 186 -5.92 12.94 -14.05
C SER A 186 -5.84 13.86 -15.27
N PHE A 187 -4.84 13.63 -16.12
CA PHE A 187 -4.53 14.45 -17.29
C PHE A 187 -4.02 13.60 -18.45
N ALA A 188 -4.18 14.14 -19.65
CA ALA A 188 -3.53 13.65 -20.87
C ALA A 188 -2.74 14.79 -21.51
N LEU A 189 -1.46 14.58 -21.80
CA LEU A 189 -0.68 15.49 -22.66
C LEU A 189 -0.82 14.99 -24.09
N ARG A 190 -1.38 15.80 -24.98
CA ARG A 190 -1.36 15.52 -26.42
C ARG A 190 0.00 15.88 -26.99
N LEU A 191 0.69 14.94 -27.61
CA LEU A 191 2.09 15.13 -28.03
C LEU A 191 2.22 15.98 -29.31
N SER A 192 1.20 16.00 -30.18
CA SER A 192 1.26 16.73 -31.45
C SER A 192 1.35 18.25 -31.30
N ASP A 193 0.87 18.81 -30.19
CA ASP A 193 0.93 20.25 -29.88
C ASP A 193 1.36 20.56 -28.44
N MET A 194 1.76 19.55 -27.67
CA MET A 194 2.16 19.66 -26.26
C MET A 194 1.10 20.34 -25.38
N GLN A 195 -0.18 20.04 -25.63
CA GLN A 195 -1.29 20.57 -24.86
C GLN A 195 -1.76 19.60 -23.78
N TRP A 196 -1.87 20.07 -22.54
CA TRP A 196 -2.52 19.33 -21.46
C TRP A 196 -4.05 19.39 -21.57
N LEU A 197 -4.70 18.25 -21.41
CA LEU A 197 -6.14 18.09 -21.28
C LEU A 197 -6.42 17.57 -19.86
N SER A 198 -7.33 18.22 -19.15
CA SER A 198 -7.88 17.66 -17.90
C SER A 198 -8.81 16.50 -18.23
N ILE A 199 -8.71 15.42 -17.47
CA ILE A 199 -9.62 14.28 -17.54
C ILE A 199 -10.62 14.43 -16.39
N ASP A 200 -11.88 14.70 -16.71
CA ASP A 200 -12.94 14.81 -15.71
C ASP A 200 -13.43 13.41 -15.31
N THR A 201 -13.24 13.07 -14.03
CA THR A 201 -13.65 11.78 -13.45
C THR A 201 -14.75 11.92 -12.40
N SER A 202 -15.44 13.08 -12.33
CA SER A 202 -16.38 13.38 -11.24
C SER A 202 -17.58 12.45 -11.15
N ASP A 203 -17.92 11.77 -12.25
CA ASP A 203 -19.07 10.87 -12.34
C ASP A 203 -18.75 9.41 -11.93
N SER A 204 -17.55 9.16 -11.39
CA SER A 204 -17.08 7.81 -11.01
C SER A 204 -16.52 7.75 -9.59
N ASP A 205 -16.37 6.53 -9.05
CA ASP A 205 -15.70 6.28 -7.78
C ASP A 205 -14.17 6.41 -7.98
N ILE A 206 -13.62 7.55 -7.56
CA ILE A 206 -12.19 7.86 -7.73
C ILE A 206 -11.36 7.08 -6.68
N PRO A 207 -10.24 6.46 -7.09
CA PRO A 207 -9.30 5.86 -6.14
C PRO A 207 -8.82 6.91 -5.13
N THR A 208 -8.60 6.49 -3.87
CA THR A 208 -8.06 7.43 -2.88
C THR A 208 -6.71 7.99 -3.33
N PRO A 209 -6.41 9.28 -3.04
CA PRO A 209 -5.16 9.91 -3.46
C PRO A 209 -3.95 9.09 -3.03
N ARG A 210 -3.08 8.73 -3.99
CA ARG A 210 -2.00 7.76 -3.79
C ARG A 210 -0.76 8.03 -4.63
N CYS A 211 0.35 7.41 -4.25
CA CYS A 211 1.59 7.41 -5.01
C CYS A 211 2.32 6.07 -4.86
N LEU A 212 3.44 5.90 -5.56
CA LEU A 212 4.28 4.70 -5.55
C LEU A 212 3.56 3.46 -6.14
N VAL A 213 2.66 3.73 -7.08
CA VAL A 213 1.83 2.74 -7.77
C VAL A 213 2.60 2.11 -8.91
N ALA A 214 2.18 0.90 -9.30
CA ALA A 214 2.54 0.33 -10.58
C ALA A 214 1.49 0.73 -11.62
N SER A 215 1.90 1.14 -12.81
CA SER A 215 0.98 1.57 -13.87
C SER A 215 1.48 1.30 -15.26
N ALA A 216 0.55 1.13 -16.20
CA ALA A 216 0.81 1.16 -17.62
C ALA A 216 -0.46 1.64 -18.35
N ALA A 217 -0.26 2.25 -19.51
CA ALA A 217 -1.35 2.66 -20.39
C ALA A 217 -1.41 1.79 -21.64
N LEU A 218 -2.60 1.62 -22.22
CA LEU A 218 -2.79 1.00 -23.53
C LEU A 218 -4.03 1.54 -24.24
N ASN A 219 -4.10 1.36 -25.55
CA ASN A 219 -5.32 1.52 -26.36
C ASN A 219 -5.86 0.11 -26.66
N PRO A 220 -7.08 -0.23 -26.20
CA PRO A 220 -7.64 -1.56 -26.40
C PRO A 220 -8.10 -1.74 -27.85
N ALA A 221 -7.91 -2.94 -28.40
CA ALA A 221 -8.23 -3.21 -29.81
C ALA A 221 -9.74 -3.13 -30.09
N SER A 222 -10.59 -3.43 -29.11
CA SER A 222 -12.05 -3.37 -29.20
C SER A 222 -12.61 -1.94 -29.15
N ALA A 223 -11.87 -1.00 -28.55
CA ALA A 223 -12.26 0.39 -28.38
C ALA A 223 -11.11 1.34 -28.77
N PRO A 224 -10.83 1.49 -30.08
CA PRO A 224 -9.69 2.27 -30.56
C PRO A 224 -9.80 3.77 -30.29
N ASP A 225 -10.97 4.26 -29.88
CA ASP A 225 -11.23 5.65 -29.50
C ASP A 225 -11.03 5.92 -28.00
N GLU A 226 -10.65 4.90 -27.23
CA GLU A 226 -10.49 4.95 -25.77
C GLU A 226 -9.02 4.74 -25.37
N ALA A 227 -8.65 5.21 -24.18
CA ALA A 227 -7.39 4.80 -23.56
C ALA A 227 -7.64 4.22 -22.18
N LEU A 228 -6.89 3.17 -21.85
CA LEU A 228 -6.91 2.54 -20.52
C LEU A 228 -5.62 2.88 -19.78
N LEU A 229 -5.74 3.32 -18.54
CA LEU A 229 -4.63 3.45 -17.59
C LEU A 229 -4.88 2.53 -16.40
N ALA A 230 -4.11 1.44 -16.30
CA ALA A 230 -4.15 0.56 -15.14
C ALA A 230 -3.26 1.10 -14.03
N MET A 231 -3.73 0.97 -12.80
CA MET A 231 -3.03 1.35 -11.57
C MET A 231 -3.19 0.24 -10.54
N TYR A 232 -2.07 -0.21 -9.96
CA TYR A 232 -2.05 -1.21 -8.90
C TYR A 232 -1.26 -0.74 -7.68
N GLY A 233 -1.87 -0.94 -6.51
CA GLY A 233 -1.24 -0.78 -5.21
C GLY A 233 -0.90 0.66 -4.82
N GLY A 234 0.33 0.90 -4.36
CA GLY A 234 0.82 2.19 -3.86
C GLY A 234 0.34 2.52 -2.44
N CYS A 235 0.57 3.76 -2.01
CA CYS A 235 0.22 4.23 -0.67
C CYS A 235 -0.77 5.38 -0.72
N GLY A 236 -1.88 5.28 0.03
CA GLY A 236 -2.91 6.32 0.13
C GLY A 236 -2.61 7.47 1.11
N SER A 237 -3.44 8.52 1.08
CA SER A 237 -3.33 9.72 1.93
C SER A 237 -3.73 9.51 3.41
N GLY A 238 -3.29 10.46 4.27
CA GLY A 238 -3.86 10.71 5.60
C GLY A 238 -3.52 9.77 6.75
N GLY A 239 -2.69 8.73 6.55
CA GLY A 239 -2.46 7.69 7.56
C GLY A 239 -3.67 6.76 7.78
N TYR A 240 -4.68 6.86 6.91
CA TYR A 240 -5.93 6.09 6.94
C TYR A 240 -6.21 5.35 5.61
N GLY A 241 -5.45 5.60 4.54
CA GLY A 241 -5.48 4.77 3.32
C GLY A 241 -4.56 3.54 3.41
N PRO A 242 -4.84 2.44 2.71
CA PRO A 242 -3.99 1.26 2.74
C PRO A 242 -2.61 1.60 2.16
N CYS A 243 -1.56 1.18 2.87
CA CYS A 243 -0.17 1.40 2.46
C CYS A 243 0.69 0.21 2.97
N PRO A 244 1.16 -0.65 2.06
CA PRO A 244 0.81 -0.66 0.64
C PRO A 244 -0.63 -1.13 0.40
N SER A 245 -1.27 -0.59 -0.64
CA SER A 245 -2.60 -0.98 -1.12
C SER A 245 -2.50 -2.24 -1.97
N SER A 246 -3.55 -3.07 -1.91
CA SER A 246 -3.76 -4.20 -2.82
C SER A 246 -4.75 -3.89 -3.93
N GLU A 247 -5.32 -2.68 -3.95
CA GLU A 247 -6.38 -2.33 -4.88
C GLU A 247 -5.85 -2.18 -6.32
N SER A 248 -6.66 -2.63 -7.27
CA SER A 248 -6.47 -2.41 -8.70
C SER A 248 -7.56 -1.52 -9.26
N TRP A 249 -7.15 -0.58 -10.09
CA TRP A 249 -8.03 0.40 -10.72
C TRP A 249 -7.66 0.52 -12.20
N ILE A 250 -8.67 0.69 -13.06
CA ILE A 250 -8.48 1.04 -14.47
C ILE A 250 -9.23 2.34 -14.71
N LEU A 251 -8.53 3.37 -15.20
CA LEU A 251 -9.15 4.57 -15.74
C LEU A 251 -9.40 4.36 -17.23
N GLU A 252 -10.66 4.35 -17.63
CA GLU A 252 -11.09 4.43 -19.02
C GLU A 252 -11.18 5.92 -19.40
N VAL A 253 -10.47 6.34 -20.44
CA VAL A 253 -10.43 7.73 -20.90
C VAL A 253 -11.07 7.82 -22.28
N GLU A 254 -12.06 8.70 -22.40
CA GLU A 254 -12.82 8.96 -23.63
C GLU A 254 -12.67 10.43 -24.08
N GLY A 255 -12.99 10.70 -25.35
CA GLY A 255 -13.01 12.05 -25.89
C GLY A 255 -11.64 12.63 -26.24
N LEU A 256 -10.59 11.80 -26.27
CA LEU A 256 -9.27 12.18 -26.76
C LEU A 256 -9.33 12.39 -28.29
N SER A 257 -8.95 13.58 -28.74
CA SER A 257 -8.88 13.91 -30.17
C SER A 257 -7.91 15.07 -30.42
N ALA A 258 -7.55 15.28 -31.68
CA ALA A 258 -6.63 16.35 -32.10
C ALA A 258 -7.11 17.78 -31.77
N THR A 259 -8.39 17.98 -31.45
CA THR A 259 -8.98 19.29 -31.14
C THR A 259 -9.59 19.37 -29.73
N ALA A 260 -9.55 18.28 -28.97
CA ALA A 260 -10.07 18.25 -27.61
C ALA A 260 -9.29 19.20 -26.70
N THR A 261 -10.00 19.82 -25.76
CA THR A 261 -9.44 20.70 -24.70
C THR A 261 -9.61 20.10 -23.31
N SER A 262 -10.44 19.05 -23.20
CA SER A 262 -10.67 18.23 -22.02
C SER A 262 -11.09 16.83 -22.49
N ALA A 263 -10.99 15.86 -21.60
CA ALA A 263 -11.46 14.49 -21.80
C ALA A 263 -12.33 14.07 -20.61
N THR A 264 -13.07 12.97 -20.75
CA THR A 264 -13.83 12.35 -19.65
C THR A 264 -13.18 11.05 -19.28
N GLY A 265 -13.29 10.67 -18.01
CA GLY A 265 -12.73 9.41 -17.53
C GLY A 265 -13.64 8.71 -16.53
N THR A 266 -13.68 7.38 -16.63
CA THR A 266 -14.44 6.53 -15.71
C THR A 266 -13.48 5.56 -15.03
N TRP A 267 -13.44 5.58 -13.70
CA TRP A 267 -12.69 4.58 -12.93
C TRP A 267 -13.49 3.29 -12.76
N ARG A 268 -12.87 2.17 -13.10
CA ARG A 268 -13.32 0.81 -12.77
C ARG A 268 -12.51 0.27 -11.60
N GLY A 269 -13.17 -0.09 -10.49
CA GLY A 269 -12.53 -0.71 -9.33
C GLY A 269 -13.21 -0.40 -7.97
N PRO A 270 -12.59 -0.82 -6.84
CA PRO A 270 -11.40 -1.68 -6.81
C PRO A 270 -11.78 -3.10 -7.25
N GLY A 271 -11.05 -3.64 -8.24
CA GLY A 271 -11.23 -5.03 -8.69
C GLY A 271 -10.88 -6.02 -7.56
N PRO A 272 -11.46 -7.23 -7.51
CA PRO A 272 -11.07 -8.23 -6.52
C PRO A 272 -9.62 -8.65 -6.79
N THR A 273 -8.73 -8.49 -5.80
CA THR A 273 -7.31 -8.80 -5.99
C THR A 273 -6.92 -10.02 -5.17
N CYS A 274 -6.47 -11.07 -5.83
CA CYS A 274 -5.72 -12.18 -5.22
C CYS A 274 -4.33 -11.73 -4.74
N LEU A 275 -3.91 -10.56 -5.20
CA LEU A 275 -2.59 -10.02 -4.99
C LEU A 275 -2.51 -9.24 -3.68
N HIS A 276 -1.39 -9.44 -3.01
CA HIS A 276 -1.00 -8.71 -1.84
C HIS A 276 -0.67 -7.25 -2.11
N GLY A 277 -0.97 -6.41 -1.12
CA GLY A 277 -0.67 -4.98 -1.22
C GLY A 277 0.81 -4.73 -1.36
N ARG A 278 1.19 -3.95 -2.39
CA ARG A 278 2.58 -3.59 -2.68
C ARG A 278 2.73 -2.16 -3.20
N ASN A 279 3.92 -1.62 -2.98
CA ASN A 279 4.42 -0.42 -3.65
C ASN A 279 5.44 -0.84 -4.72
N PHE A 280 5.82 0.09 -5.60
CA PHE A 280 7.01 -0.07 -6.45
C PHE A 280 6.95 -1.27 -7.40
N GLY A 281 5.75 -1.70 -7.80
CA GLY A 281 5.62 -2.76 -8.80
C GLY A 281 6.05 -2.27 -10.18
N ALA A 282 6.63 -3.16 -10.98
CA ALA A 282 6.84 -2.91 -12.40
C ALA A 282 5.59 -3.32 -13.16
N MET A 283 5.06 -2.46 -14.02
CA MET A 283 3.91 -2.79 -14.87
C MET A 283 4.20 -2.48 -16.33
N ALA A 284 3.72 -3.35 -17.21
CA ALA A 284 3.73 -3.14 -18.64
C ALA A 284 2.38 -3.59 -19.22
N ALA A 285 2.09 -3.16 -20.44
CA ALA A 285 0.83 -3.45 -21.11
C ALA A 285 1.08 -3.99 -22.52
N ASP A 286 0.25 -4.91 -22.99
CA ASP A 286 0.27 -5.37 -24.38
C ASP A 286 -1.15 -5.34 -24.94
N SER A 287 -1.39 -4.48 -25.93
CA SER A 287 -2.67 -4.33 -26.61
C SER A 287 -2.97 -5.49 -27.58
N SER A 288 -1.95 -6.24 -28.01
CA SER A 288 -2.11 -7.37 -28.93
C SER A 288 -2.66 -8.64 -28.26
N VAL A 289 -2.70 -8.65 -26.92
CA VAL A 289 -3.02 -9.81 -26.11
C VAL A 289 -4.35 -9.60 -25.37
N GLY A 290 -5.37 -10.38 -25.73
CA GLY A 290 -6.61 -10.48 -24.95
C GLY A 290 -7.33 -9.14 -24.76
N ASP A 291 -7.43 -8.36 -25.85
CA ASP A 291 -7.99 -7.00 -25.89
C ASP A 291 -7.28 -5.97 -25.00
N GLY A 292 -6.02 -6.24 -24.66
CA GLY A 292 -5.24 -5.48 -23.68
C GLY A 292 -4.99 -6.32 -22.43
N THR A 293 -3.72 -6.63 -22.18
CA THR A 293 -3.29 -7.31 -20.96
C THR A 293 -2.24 -6.48 -20.24
N PHE A 294 -2.45 -6.27 -18.96
CA PHE A 294 -1.47 -5.68 -18.04
C PHE A 294 -0.68 -6.76 -17.34
N PHE A 295 0.62 -6.59 -17.29
CA PHE A 295 1.58 -7.45 -16.61
C PHE A 295 2.10 -6.72 -15.39
N LEU A 296 2.12 -7.37 -14.23
CA LEU A 296 2.64 -6.82 -12.98
C LEU A 296 3.68 -7.77 -12.39
N TYR A 297 4.86 -7.23 -12.10
CA TYR A 297 5.98 -7.98 -11.57
C TYR A 297 6.61 -7.27 -10.35
N GLY A 298 6.97 -8.07 -9.34
CA GLY A 298 7.71 -7.62 -8.16
C GLY A 298 6.97 -6.58 -7.33
N GLY A 299 7.74 -5.69 -6.70
CA GLY A 299 7.26 -4.66 -5.79
C GLY A 299 7.46 -5.00 -4.31
N ALA A 300 7.59 -3.97 -3.47
CA ALA A 300 7.66 -4.15 -2.03
C ALA A 300 6.27 -4.28 -1.45
N GLY A 301 5.94 -5.47 -0.96
CA GLY A 301 4.95 -5.59 0.10
C GLY A 301 5.34 -4.75 1.32
N GLY A 302 4.43 -4.59 2.28
CA GLY A 302 4.83 -4.13 3.61
C GLY A 302 5.90 -5.07 4.18
N VAL A 303 6.49 -4.77 5.34
CA VAL A 303 7.43 -5.66 6.09
C VAL A 303 6.73 -6.99 6.54
N LEU A 304 5.58 -7.27 5.93
CA LEU A 304 4.37 -7.73 6.52
C LEU A 304 3.56 -8.65 5.63
N VAL A 305 3.90 -8.73 4.35
CA VAL A 305 3.21 -9.50 3.34
C VAL A 305 4.24 -10.33 2.59
N SER A 306 3.89 -11.55 2.20
CA SER A 306 4.74 -12.34 1.31
C SER A 306 4.96 -11.53 0.02
N GLN A 307 6.22 -11.39 -0.37
CA GLN A 307 6.52 -10.98 -1.73
C GLN A 307 6.19 -12.16 -2.64
N ASP A 308 5.82 -11.86 -3.88
CA ASP A 308 5.66 -12.90 -4.88
C ASP A 308 6.97 -13.71 -4.99
N ALA A 309 6.85 -14.99 -5.31
CA ALA A 309 8.02 -15.83 -5.48
C ALA A 309 8.89 -15.31 -6.65
N PRO A 310 10.22 -15.47 -6.63
CA PRO A 310 11.07 -15.18 -7.79
C PRO A 310 10.50 -15.79 -9.08
N GLY A 311 10.46 -15.01 -10.16
CA GLY A 311 9.91 -15.42 -11.45
C GLY A 311 8.37 -15.38 -11.58
N GLN A 312 7.64 -15.15 -10.51
CA GLN A 312 6.17 -15.07 -10.55
C GLN A 312 5.68 -13.79 -11.24
N LEU A 313 4.71 -13.93 -12.13
CA LEU A 313 4.14 -12.85 -12.93
C LEU A 313 2.63 -12.75 -12.68
N ASN A 314 2.11 -11.54 -12.57
CA ASN A 314 0.67 -11.34 -12.43
C ASN A 314 0.12 -10.70 -13.70
N THR A 315 -1.06 -11.12 -14.12
CA THR A 315 -1.71 -10.66 -15.36
C THR A 315 -3.14 -10.19 -15.10
N LEU A 316 -3.53 -9.10 -15.72
CA LEU A 316 -4.90 -8.56 -15.73
C LEU A 316 -5.32 -8.32 -17.17
N SER A 317 -6.34 -9.02 -17.64
CA SER A 317 -6.81 -8.92 -19.02
C SER A 317 -8.12 -8.14 -19.08
N ASN A 318 -8.16 -7.16 -19.98
CA ASN A 318 -9.34 -6.33 -20.25
C ASN A 318 -10.51 -7.15 -20.82
N ALA A 319 -10.23 -8.17 -21.64
CA ALA A 319 -11.26 -8.98 -22.30
C ALA A 319 -12.10 -9.90 -21.39
N LEU A 320 -11.73 -10.06 -20.10
CA LEU A 320 -12.28 -11.15 -19.27
C LEU A 320 -13.43 -10.76 -18.34
N ASP A 321 -14.01 -9.57 -18.46
CA ASP A 321 -15.21 -9.06 -17.75
C ASP A 321 -15.22 -9.19 -16.21
N ASN A 322 -14.12 -9.66 -15.61
CA ASN A 322 -14.04 -9.94 -14.18
C ASN A 322 -13.01 -9.06 -13.47
N ASP A 323 -12.15 -8.33 -14.20
CA ASP A 323 -11.05 -7.50 -13.65
C ASP A 323 -10.21 -8.23 -12.58
N LEU A 324 -10.10 -9.56 -12.71
CA LEU A 324 -9.40 -10.41 -11.76
C LEU A 324 -7.96 -10.60 -12.20
N TRP A 325 -7.03 -10.28 -11.29
CA TRP A 325 -5.64 -10.65 -11.43
C TRP A 325 -5.48 -12.18 -11.43
N LYS A 326 -4.70 -12.67 -12.39
CA LYS A 326 -4.24 -14.06 -12.44
C LYS A 326 -2.76 -14.12 -12.14
N GLN A 327 -2.39 -14.98 -11.21
CA GLN A 327 -1.01 -15.25 -10.88
C GLN A 327 -0.50 -16.41 -11.75
N VAL A 328 0.64 -16.18 -12.40
CA VAL A 328 1.27 -17.10 -13.33
C VAL A 328 2.61 -17.52 -12.75
N ASP A 329 2.73 -18.80 -12.39
CA ASP A 329 3.99 -19.38 -11.94
C ASP A 329 4.81 -19.86 -13.14
N LEU A 330 5.90 -19.15 -13.39
CA LEU A 330 6.83 -19.41 -14.48
C LEU A 330 8.09 -20.17 -14.00
N ALA A 331 8.17 -20.51 -12.71
CA ALA A 331 9.27 -21.28 -12.14
C ALA A 331 9.03 -22.80 -12.30
N GLN A 332 9.16 -23.31 -13.53
CA GLN A 332 9.00 -24.75 -13.78
C GLN A 332 10.34 -25.48 -13.82
N GLY A 333 10.59 -26.34 -12.82
CA GLY A 333 11.69 -27.32 -12.81
C GLY A 333 12.89 -26.94 -11.91
N ALA A 334 13.59 -27.96 -11.39
CA ALA A 334 14.80 -27.76 -10.61
C ALA A 334 15.95 -27.27 -11.49
N GLY A 335 16.46 -26.05 -11.23
CA GLY A 335 17.60 -25.47 -11.94
C GLY A 335 17.26 -24.38 -12.97
N THR A 336 15.98 -24.02 -13.13
CA THR A 336 15.56 -22.91 -14.01
C THR A 336 15.86 -21.58 -13.32
N GLU A 337 16.72 -20.75 -13.94
CA GLU A 337 16.99 -19.40 -13.44
C GLU A 337 15.80 -18.48 -13.72
N VAL A 338 15.47 -17.64 -12.75
CA VAL A 338 14.36 -16.68 -12.82
C VAL A 338 14.82 -15.33 -12.31
N PRO A 339 14.22 -14.22 -12.79
CA PRO A 339 14.56 -12.91 -12.30
C PRO A 339 14.30 -12.84 -10.79
N SER A 340 15.23 -12.19 -10.09
CA SER A 340 15.04 -11.87 -8.68
C SER A 340 13.92 -10.85 -8.52
N GLN A 341 13.24 -10.87 -7.37
CA GLN A 341 12.24 -9.87 -7.01
C GLN A 341 12.78 -8.87 -5.99
N PRO A 342 13.38 -7.74 -6.43
CA PRO A 342 13.81 -6.69 -5.52
C PRO A 342 12.60 -5.94 -4.93
N ALA A 343 12.79 -5.39 -3.72
CA ALA A 343 11.83 -4.49 -3.10
C ALA A 343 11.76 -3.11 -3.77
N ALA A 344 12.79 -2.74 -4.55
CA ALA A 344 12.83 -1.50 -5.31
C ALA A 344 12.17 -1.68 -6.68
N GLN A 345 11.64 -0.60 -7.27
CA GLN A 345 10.92 -0.67 -8.55
C GLN A 345 11.85 -1.03 -9.70
N SER A 346 11.63 -2.21 -10.27
CA SER A 346 12.15 -2.63 -11.58
C SER A 346 11.41 -1.92 -12.70
N SER A 347 11.98 -1.93 -13.91
CA SER A 347 11.37 -1.33 -15.11
C SER A 347 10.93 -2.42 -16.07
N MET A 348 9.77 -2.28 -16.70
CA MET A 348 9.20 -3.31 -17.56
C MET A 348 8.50 -2.71 -18.77
N ALA A 349 8.64 -3.35 -19.93
CA ALA A 349 7.98 -2.98 -21.17
C ALA A 349 7.69 -4.21 -22.02
N THR A 350 6.75 -4.10 -22.95
CA THR A 350 6.44 -5.15 -23.92
C THR A 350 6.91 -4.71 -25.29
N MET A 351 7.39 -5.66 -26.11
CA MET A 351 7.69 -5.42 -27.51
C MET A 351 7.63 -6.74 -28.28
N ASP A 352 6.98 -6.75 -29.44
CA ASP A 352 6.93 -7.90 -30.36
C ASP A 352 6.48 -9.24 -29.74
N GLY A 353 5.60 -9.21 -28.73
CA GLY A 353 5.09 -10.41 -28.04
C GLY A 353 6.04 -10.98 -26.96
N ASP A 354 7.01 -10.17 -26.55
CA ASP A 354 7.92 -10.42 -25.45
C ASP A 354 7.72 -9.38 -24.33
N LEU A 355 7.88 -9.80 -23.08
CA LEU A 355 7.97 -8.93 -21.91
C LEU A 355 9.43 -8.79 -21.52
N TYR A 356 9.93 -7.56 -21.45
CA TYR A 356 11.29 -7.24 -21.02
C TYR A 356 11.28 -6.62 -19.63
N LEU A 357 12.16 -7.11 -18.76
CA LEU A 357 12.27 -6.70 -17.37
C LEU A 357 13.72 -6.34 -17.03
N GLN A 358 13.96 -5.08 -16.68
CA GLN A 358 15.20 -4.64 -16.05
C GLN A 358 15.07 -4.75 -14.53
N VAL A 359 15.95 -5.53 -13.91
CA VAL A 359 15.90 -5.80 -12.46
C VAL A 359 16.58 -4.69 -11.67
N ALA A 360 15.87 -4.08 -10.71
CA ALA A 360 16.35 -2.91 -9.97
C ALA A 360 17.76 -3.03 -9.33
N THR A 361 18.10 -4.21 -8.84
CA THR A 361 19.35 -4.49 -8.11
C THR A 361 20.42 -5.16 -8.97
N SER A 362 20.19 -5.31 -10.28
CA SER A 362 21.11 -5.96 -11.21
C SER A 362 21.25 -5.16 -12.51
N THR A 363 22.32 -5.40 -13.24
CA THR A 363 22.47 -4.96 -14.64
C THR A 363 21.78 -5.91 -15.63
N SER A 364 21.21 -7.00 -15.13
CA SER A 364 20.51 -8.02 -15.92
C SER A 364 19.25 -7.48 -16.59
N LEU A 365 19.06 -7.87 -17.84
CA LEU A 365 17.81 -7.73 -18.58
C LEU A 365 17.22 -9.13 -18.79
N TRP A 366 15.95 -9.30 -18.46
CA TRP A 366 15.23 -10.56 -18.60
C TRP A 366 14.15 -10.43 -19.67
N ARG A 367 13.96 -11.49 -20.45
CA ARG A 367 12.90 -11.62 -21.45
C ARG A 367 11.99 -12.76 -21.08
N LEU A 368 10.69 -12.57 -21.27
CA LEU A 368 9.68 -13.63 -21.24
C LEU A 368 8.93 -13.62 -22.57
N SER A 369 9.18 -14.64 -23.38
CA SER A 369 8.49 -14.82 -24.65
C SER A 369 7.17 -15.58 -24.45
N TYR A 370 6.05 -14.91 -24.71
CA TYR A 370 4.72 -15.51 -24.66
C TYR A 370 4.06 -15.58 -26.05
N GLY A 371 4.65 -14.94 -27.05
CA GLY A 371 4.20 -14.99 -28.44
C GLY A 371 2.88 -14.26 -28.68
N PRO A 372 2.35 -14.29 -29.91
CA PRO A 372 1.20 -13.46 -30.32
C PRO A 372 -0.15 -13.95 -29.79
N THR A 373 -0.20 -15.05 -29.03
CA THR A 373 -1.47 -15.63 -28.58
C THR A 373 -1.50 -15.82 -27.08
N PHE A 374 -2.39 -15.07 -26.43
CA PHE A 374 -2.76 -15.18 -25.02
C PHE A 374 -3.17 -16.62 -24.58
N ALA A 375 -3.42 -17.52 -25.53
CA ALA A 375 -3.81 -18.90 -25.27
C ALA A 375 -2.78 -19.68 -24.42
N ALA A 376 -1.48 -19.40 -24.57
CA ALA A 376 -0.45 -20.01 -23.73
C ALA A 376 -0.57 -19.55 -22.27
N LEU A 377 -0.79 -18.25 -22.04
CA LEU A 377 -0.99 -17.67 -20.71
C LEU A 377 -2.32 -18.08 -20.07
N GLN A 378 -3.38 -18.29 -20.86
CA GLN A 378 -4.66 -18.81 -20.36
C GLN A 378 -4.60 -20.29 -19.98
N SER A 379 -3.66 -21.06 -20.54
CA SER A 379 -3.48 -22.47 -20.24
C SER A 379 -2.68 -22.73 -18.95
N LEU A 380 -1.99 -21.70 -18.45
CA LEU A 380 -1.34 -21.73 -17.15
C LEU A 380 -2.44 -21.78 -16.08
N GLU A 381 -2.40 -22.81 -15.24
CA GLU A 381 -3.33 -22.97 -14.13
C GLU A 381 -3.40 -21.65 -13.36
N SER A 382 -4.60 -21.06 -13.29
CA SER A 382 -4.87 -20.04 -12.29
C SER A 382 -4.58 -20.69 -10.94
N LEU A 383 -3.49 -20.31 -10.30
CA LEU A 383 -3.41 -20.51 -8.86
C LEU A 383 -4.65 -19.78 -8.30
N GLU A 384 -5.65 -20.56 -7.88
CA GLU A 384 -6.72 -20.02 -7.04
C GLU A 384 -6.01 -19.26 -5.92
N CYS A 385 -6.45 -18.03 -5.68
CA CYS A 385 -5.88 -17.10 -4.72
C CYS A 385 -5.56 -17.86 -3.42
N ASN A 386 -4.31 -18.25 -3.21
CA ASN A 386 -3.94 -18.83 -1.93
C ASN A 386 -3.91 -17.65 -0.98
N ASP A 387 -4.89 -17.58 -0.08
CA ASP A 387 -4.86 -16.73 1.10
C ASP A 387 -3.60 -17.07 1.89
N ASP A 388 -2.46 -16.48 1.54
CA ASP A 388 -1.25 -16.61 2.34
C ASP A 388 -1.57 -16.04 3.72
N PRO A 389 -1.60 -16.87 4.77
CA PRO A 389 -2.09 -16.43 6.07
C PRO A 389 -1.14 -15.36 6.61
N ILE A 390 -1.70 -14.27 7.14
CA ILE A 390 -0.98 -13.22 7.87
C ILE A 390 0.12 -13.88 8.72
N PRO A 391 1.41 -13.49 8.59
CA PRO A 391 2.49 -14.24 9.22
C PRO A 391 2.25 -14.43 10.72
N ALA A 392 2.42 -15.66 11.20
CA ALA A 392 1.98 -16.08 12.54
C ALA A 392 2.47 -15.18 13.68
N TRP A 393 3.67 -14.58 13.53
CA TRP A 393 4.24 -13.66 14.50
C TRP A 393 3.48 -12.32 14.63
N ARG A 394 2.80 -11.81 13.58
CA ARG A 394 1.89 -10.66 13.76
C ARG A 394 0.60 -11.05 14.39
N VAL A 395 0.03 -12.18 13.97
CA VAL A 395 -1.18 -12.68 14.61
C VAL A 395 -0.90 -12.84 16.10
N ALA A 396 0.29 -13.35 16.47
CA ALA A 396 0.74 -13.40 17.85
C ALA A 396 0.88 -12.01 18.50
N HIS A 397 1.58 -11.04 17.88
CA HIS A 397 1.69 -9.68 18.41
C HIS A 397 0.32 -9.01 18.62
N PHE A 398 -0.51 -9.03 17.57
CA PHE A 398 -1.87 -8.49 17.56
C PHE A 398 -2.72 -9.12 18.66
N THR A 399 -2.70 -10.45 18.75
CA THR A 399 -3.47 -11.19 19.75
C THR A 399 -2.99 -10.88 21.17
N LEU A 400 -1.68 -10.88 21.40
CA LEU A 400 -1.10 -10.63 22.72
C LEU A 400 -1.34 -9.19 23.19
N MET A 401 -1.13 -8.20 22.31
CA MET A 401 -1.42 -6.80 22.62
C MET A 401 -2.92 -6.54 22.79
N GLY A 402 -3.76 -7.15 21.94
CA GLY A 402 -5.21 -7.08 22.03
C GLY A 402 -5.76 -7.70 23.32
N LEU A 403 -5.27 -8.88 23.72
CA LEU A 403 -5.64 -9.49 25.00
C LEU A 403 -5.14 -8.67 26.20
N GLY A 404 -3.92 -8.14 26.13
CA GLY A 404 -3.33 -7.35 27.20
C GLY A 404 -4.04 -6.00 27.41
N TRP A 405 -3.92 -5.11 26.42
CA TRP A 405 -4.41 -3.73 26.49
C TRP A 405 -5.89 -3.59 26.09
N GLY A 406 -6.41 -4.51 25.28
CA GLY A 406 -7.80 -4.49 24.83
C GLY A 406 -8.75 -5.34 25.69
N PHE A 407 -8.28 -6.16 26.64
CA PHE A 407 -9.20 -6.96 27.46
C PHE A 407 -8.80 -7.05 28.94
N PHE A 408 -7.67 -7.69 29.27
CA PHE A 408 -7.32 -8.01 30.66
C PHE A 408 -7.08 -6.76 31.52
N ILE A 409 -6.28 -5.81 31.05
CA ILE A 409 -6.02 -4.56 31.79
C ILE A 409 -7.31 -3.72 31.95
N PRO A 410 -8.09 -3.43 30.89
CA PRO A 410 -9.38 -2.75 31.01
C PRO A 410 -10.32 -3.39 32.04
N LEU A 411 -10.47 -4.72 32.00
CA LEU A 411 -11.33 -5.45 32.93
C LEU A 411 -10.80 -5.37 34.37
N GLY A 412 -9.49 -5.51 34.57
CA GLY A 412 -8.85 -5.35 35.87
C GLY A 412 -9.05 -3.96 36.46
N VAL A 413 -8.97 -2.90 35.64
CA VAL A 413 -9.24 -1.52 36.06
C VAL A 413 -10.73 -1.32 36.39
N PHE A 414 -11.62 -1.89 35.58
CA PHE A 414 -13.08 -1.82 35.80
C PHE A 414 -13.45 -2.44 37.17
N ILE A 415 -12.95 -3.64 37.46
CA ILE A 415 -13.18 -4.33 38.75
C ILE A 415 -12.61 -3.51 39.91
N ALA A 416 -11.42 -2.92 39.78
CA ALA A 416 -10.85 -2.07 40.84
C ALA A 416 -11.66 -0.79 41.13
N ARG A 417 -12.47 -0.34 40.17
CA ARG A 417 -13.34 0.83 40.33
C ARG A 417 -14.70 0.48 40.92
N PHE A 418 -15.34 -0.58 40.42
CA PHE A 418 -16.74 -0.90 40.72
C PHE A 418 -16.94 -2.12 41.62
N GLY A 419 -15.99 -3.05 41.67
CA GLY A 419 -16.09 -4.29 42.47
C GLY A 419 -15.70 -4.14 43.94
N ARG A 420 -15.67 -2.91 44.49
CA ARG A 420 -15.12 -2.64 45.83
C ARG A 420 -15.85 -3.34 46.98
N ASP A 421 -17.12 -3.70 46.78
CA ASP A 421 -17.91 -4.45 47.76
C ASP A 421 -17.46 -5.92 47.90
N TRP A 422 -16.69 -6.43 46.95
CA TRP A 422 -16.18 -7.81 46.95
C TRP A 422 -14.83 -7.91 47.64
N ASP A 423 -14.61 -7.23 48.77
CA ASP A 423 -13.33 -7.30 49.48
C ASP A 423 -13.17 -8.70 50.14
N PRO A 424 -12.01 -9.37 50.03
CA PRO A 424 -10.76 -8.95 49.36
C PRO A 424 -10.64 -9.42 47.90
N LEU A 425 -11.65 -10.11 47.35
CA LEU A 425 -11.66 -10.70 46.02
C LEU A 425 -11.35 -9.69 44.90
N TRP A 426 -11.92 -8.48 44.93
CA TRP A 426 -11.67 -7.46 43.90
C TRP A 426 -10.19 -7.14 43.73
N PHE A 427 -9.43 -7.15 44.84
CA PHE A 427 -8.01 -6.83 44.84
C PHE A 427 -7.19 -7.96 44.20
N HIS A 428 -7.57 -9.21 44.49
CA HIS A 428 -6.96 -10.38 43.87
C HIS A 428 -7.25 -10.43 42.36
N LEU A 429 -8.49 -10.18 41.95
CA LEU A 429 -8.88 -10.12 40.54
C LEU A 429 -8.19 -8.99 39.79
N HIS A 430 -8.14 -7.78 40.36
CA HIS A 430 -7.42 -6.66 39.78
C HIS A 430 -5.94 -7.00 39.56
N ARG A 431 -5.28 -7.56 40.58
CA ARG A 431 -3.87 -7.94 40.48
C ARG A 431 -3.65 -9.03 39.44
N ALA A 432 -4.45 -10.10 39.47
CA ALA A 432 -4.30 -11.22 38.54
C ALA A 432 -4.49 -10.79 37.07
N LEU A 433 -5.56 -10.04 36.78
CA LEU A 433 -5.86 -9.58 35.42
C LEU A 433 -4.81 -8.60 34.90
N ASN A 434 -4.35 -7.65 35.72
CA ASN A 434 -3.31 -6.70 35.30
C ASN A 434 -1.95 -7.40 35.11
N THR A 435 -1.61 -8.40 35.94
CA THR A 435 -0.40 -9.20 35.74
C THR A 435 -0.48 -10.00 34.43
N LEU A 436 -1.59 -10.70 34.16
CA LEU A 436 -1.79 -11.43 32.91
C LEU A 436 -1.71 -10.50 31.70
N GLY A 437 -2.34 -9.34 31.78
CA GLY A 437 -2.33 -8.36 30.70
C GLY A 437 -0.94 -7.78 30.43
N ILE A 438 -0.16 -7.47 31.47
CA ILE A 438 1.23 -6.99 31.31
C ILE A 438 2.13 -8.09 30.76
N VAL A 439 2.00 -9.35 31.22
CA VAL A 439 2.79 -10.47 30.68
C VAL A 439 2.52 -10.67 29.19
N ALA A 440 1.25 -10.67 28.78
CA ALA A 440 0.88 -10.74 27.38
C ALA A 440 1.44 -9.55 26.58
N ALA A 441 1.31 -8.33 27.11
CA ALA A 441 1.80 -7.12 26.45
C ALA A 441 3.34 -7.09 26.32
N VAL A 442 4.08 -7.60 27.30
CA VAL A 442 5.55 -7.73 27.23
C VAL A 442 5.96 -8.75 26.17
N ALA A 443 5.31 -9.91 26.13
CA ALA A 443 5.55 -10.88 25.06
C ALA A 443 5.23 -10.28 23.67
N GLY A 444 4.13 -9.55 23.55
CA GLY A 444 3.78 -8.80 22.34
C GLY A 444 4.83 -7.75 21.98
N LEU A 445 5.39 -7.03 22.94
CA LEU A 445 6.42 -6.01 22.72
C LEU A 445 7.75 -6.63 22.26
N ILE A 446 8.14 -7.76 22.86
CA ILE A 446 9.34 -8.51 22.44
C ILE A 446 9.19 -8.92 20.99
N ILE A 447 8.05 -9.50 20.62
CA ILE A 447 7.76 -9.82 19.22
C ILE A 447 7.90 -8.54 18.39
N ALA A 448 7.31 -7.42 18.79
CA ALA A 448 7.39 -6.15 18.06
C ALA A 448 8.81 -5.66 17.76
N PHE A 449 9.74 -5.81 18.69
CA PHE A 449 11.14 -5.48 18.44
C PHE A 449 11.79 -6.47 17.47
N LEU A 450 11.45 -7.75 17.53
CA LEU A 450 11.92 -8.75 16.56
C LEU A 450 11.30 -8.55 15.17
N MET A 451 10.10 -7.96 15.08
CA MET A 451 9.44 -7.63 13.80
C MET A 451 10.17 -6.52 13.03
N VAL A 452 10.95 -5.68 13.70
CA VAL A 452 11.56 -4.47 13.11
C VAL A 452 13.09 -4.51 13.30
N ALA A 453 13.74 -5.44 12.59
CA ALA A 453 15.20 -5.43 12.46
C ALA A 453 15.59 -4.34 11.43
N GLY A 454 16.32 -3.30 11.87
CA GLY A 454 16.87 -2.26 10.97
C GLY A 454 16.51 -0.81 11.32
N GLY A 455 16.80 -0.35 12.54
CA GLY A 455 16.96 1.07 12.86
C GLY A 455 15.72 1.98 12.94
N HIS A 456 14.56 1.60 12.38
CA HIS A 456 13.42 2.50 12.21
C HIS A 456 12.20 2.23 13.12
N PHE A 457 12.35 1.47 14.22
CA PHE A 457 11.22 1.13 15.11
C PHE A 457 10.45 2.35 15.64
N LEU A 458 11.12 3.47 15.91
CA LEU A 458 10.49 4.69 16.43
C LEU A 458 10.02 5.69 15.35
N ALA A 459 10.13 5.35 14.06
CA ALA A 459 9.73 6.25 12.96
C ALA A 459 8.20 6.37 12.81
N ARG A 460 7.40 5.63 13.59
CA ARG A 460 5.95 5.53 13.44
C ARG A 460 5.22 5.85 14.74
N ALA A 461 4.11 6.59 14.64
CA ALA A 461 3.29 7.00 15.78
C ALA A 461 2.82 5.81 16.66
N HIS A 462 2.37 4.70 16.08
CA HIS A 462 1.96 3.51 16.85
C HIS A 462 3.10 2.90 17.68
N ALA A 463 4.32 2.87 17.15
CA ALA A 463 5.46 2.33 17.88
C ALA A 463 5.87 3.27 19.02
N VAL A 464 5.88 4.59 18.78
CA VAL A 464 6.17 5.60 19.81
C VAL A 464 5.13 5.54 20.94
N ILE A 465 3.85 5.59 20.59
CA ILE A 465 2.74 5.49 21.56
C ILE A 465 2.80 4.15 22.29
N GLY A 466 3.04 3.06 21.57
CA GLY A 466 3.17 1.71 22.13
C GLY A 466 4.27 1.62 23.18
N VAL A 467 5.47 2.18 22.93
CA VAL A 467 6.57 2.21 23.91
C VAL A 467 6.20 3.04 25.13
N VAL A 468 5.57 4.20 24.95
CA VAL A 468 5.11 5.05 26.06
C VAL A 468 4.09 4.31 26.91
N VAL A 469 3.09 3.68 26.28
CA VAL A 469 2.05 2.87 26.94
C VAL A 469 2.68 1.72 27.73
N MET A 470 3.65 1.02 27.14
CA MET A 470 4.37 -0.07 27.81
C MET A 470 5.18 0.43 29.01
N GLY A 471 5.86 1.57 28.89
CA GLY A 471 6.56 2.22 30.00
C GLY A 471 5.61 2.57 31.15
N LEU A 472 4.49 3.23 30.86
CA LEU A 472 3.48 3.57 31.87
C LEU A 472 2.86 2.34 32.52
N GLY A 473 2.62 1.28 31.75
CA GLY A 473 2.08 0.00 32.22
C GLY A 473 3.03 -0.74 33.16
N LEU A 474 4.31 -0.85 32.80
CA LEU A 474 5.35 -1.50 33.62
C LEU A 474 5.68 -0.71 34.89
N LEU A 475 5.53 0.62 34.87
CA LEU A 475 5.68 1.46 36.06
C LEU A 475 4.57 1.23 37.09
N GLN A 476 3.38 0.74 36.71
CA GLN A 476 2.28 0.49 37.67
C GLN A 476 2.65 -0.53 38.76
N PRO A 477 3.07 -1.77 38.44
CA PRO A 477 3.45 -2.74 39.47
C PRO A 477 4.68 -2.30 40.25
N LEU A 478 5.67 -1.66 39.62
CA LEU A 478 6.85 -1.13 40.31
C LEU A 478 6.47 -0.08 41.36
N ASN A 479 5.63 0.88 41.00
CA ASN A 479 5.11 1.87 41.94
C ASN A 479 4.24 1.22 43.04
N ALA A 480 3.54 0.13 42.73
CA ALA A 480 2.73 -0.60 43.71
C ALA A 480 3.55 -1.34 44.78
N LEU A 481 4.84 -1.65 44.53
CA LEU A 481 5.75 -2.18 45.55
C LEU A 481 6.06 -1.14 46.63
N CYS A 482 6.12 0.13 46.26
CA CYS A 482 6.37 1.26 47.18
C CYS A 482 5.09 1.80 47.84
N ARG A 483 3.99 1.04 47.79
CA ARG A 483 2.66 1.45 48.27
C ARG A 483 2.66 1.67 49.80
N PRO A 484 2.38 2.90 50.29
CA PRO A 484 2.25 3.14 51.73
C PRO A 484 1.02 2.44 52.34
N HIS A 485 1.07 2.14 53.64
CA HIS A 485 -0.03 1.54 54.40
C HIS A 485 -1.32 2.37 54.32
N LYS A 486 -2.47 1.69 54.41
CA LYS A 486 -3.81 2.28 54.16
C LYS A 486 -4.17 3.34 55.20
N THR A 487 -3.81 3.12 56.46
CA THR A 487 -4.03 4.01 57.59
C THR A 487 -2.81 3.94 58.50
N ASP A 488 -2.43 5.08 59.06
CA ASP A 488 -1.43 5.12 60.13
C ASP A 488 -1.99 4.43 61.38
N PRO A 489 -1.27 3.46 61.99
CA PRO A 489 -1.73 2.77 63.19
C PRO A 489 -2.01 3.68 64.38
N THR A 490 -1.39 4.86 64.44
CA THR A 490 -1.48 5.82 65.56
C THR A 490 -2.54 6.89 65.35
N THR A 491 -2.75 7.36 64.11
CA THR A 491 -3.73 8.44 63.83
C THR A 491 -5.00 7.95 63.16
N GLY A 492 -5.05 6.70 62.68
CA GLY A 492 -6.19 6.14 61.95
C GLY A 492 -6.44 6.78 60.58
N LEU A 493 -5.62 7.76 60.17
CA LEU A 493 -5.75 8.52 58.93
C LEU A 493 -4.73 8.07 57.88
N ALA A 494 -5.06 8.26 56.61
CA ALA A 494 -4.13 8.00 55.51
C ALA A 494 -3.03 9.09 55.47
N SER A 495 -1.76 8.67 55.39
CA SER A 495 -0.62 9.59 55.29
C SER A 495 -0.66 10.42 54.00
N THR A 496 0.01 11.58 53.99
CA THR A 496 0.14 12.41 52.78
C THR A 496 0.78 11.62 51.63
N GLY A 497 1.79 10.79 51.93
CA GLY A 497 2.40 9.87 50.96
C GLY A 497 1.42 8.87 50.39
N ARG A 498 0.51 8.31 51.21
CA ARG A 498 -0.56 7.41 50.75
C ARG A 498 -1.49 8.11 49.75
N LYS A 499 -1.87 9.36 50.02
CA LYS A 499 -2.77 10.15 49.16
C LYS A 499 -2.11 10.50 47.81
N ILE A 500 -0.85 10.94 47.84
CA ILE A 500 -0.06 11.24 46.63
C ILE A 500 0.11 9.98 45.78
N TRP A 501 0.50 8.87 46.40
CA TRP A 501 0.64 7.58 45.72
C TRP A 501 -0.66 7.15 45.05
N GLU A 502 -1.80 7.28 45.76
CA GLU A 502 -3.10 6.94 45.19
C GLU A 502 -3.48 7.82 44.00
N LEU A 503 -3.17 9.12 44.04
CA LEU A 503 -3.40 10.03 42.93
C LEU A 503 -2.55 9.64 41.72
N ALA A 504 -1.24 9.45 41.94
CA ALA A 504 -0.28 9.09 40.90
C ALA A 504 -0.62 7.75 40.24
N HIS A 505 -0.82 6.69 41.04
CA HIS A 505 -1.15 5.35 40.54
C HIS A 505 -2.46 5.34 39.74
N LYS A 506 -3.52 5.99 40.25
CA LYS A 506 -4.82 6.04 39.56
C LYS A 506 -4.75 6.82 38.25
N ASN A 507 -4.10 7.99 38.23
CA ASN A 507 -4.09 8.84 37.04
C ASN A 507 -3.12 8.32 35.97
N MET A 508 -1.95 7.82 36.37
CA MET A 508 -1.02 7.18 35.43
C MET A 508 -1.64 5.92 34.82
N GLY A 509 -2.40 5.15 35.60
CA GLY A 509 -3.11 3.97 35.09
C GLY A 509 -4.22 4.31 34.11
N ARG A 510 -4.96 5.40 34.35
CA ARG A 510 -5.98 5.91 33.42
C ARG A 510 -5.37 6.42 32.12
N LEU A 511 -4.26 7.15 32.20
CA LEU A 511 -3.54 7.63 31.03
C LEU A 511 -3.04 6.46 30.18
N ALA A 512 -2.42 5.45 30.81
CA ALA A 512 -1.98 4.24 30.12
C ALA A 512 -3.14 3.51 29.43
N LEU A 513 -4.31 3.43 30.08
CA LEU A 513 -5.51 2.80 29.52
C LEU A 513 -6.04 3.54 28.29
N VAL A 514 -6.15 4.87 28.34
CA VAL A 514 -6.61 5.68 27.20
C VAL A 514 -5.66 5.55 26.02
N LEU A 515 -4.36 5.72 26.27
CA LEU A 515 -3.35 5.58 25.22
C LEU A 515 -3.28 4.15 24.68
N GLY A 516 -3.50 3.14 25.52
CA GLY A 516 -3.61 1.74 25.12
C GLY A 516 -4.76 1.50 24.13
N PHE A 517 -5.95 2.03 24.39
CA PHE A 517 -7.07 1.95 23.45
C PHE A 517 -6.78 2.60 22.11
N VAL A 518 -6.26 3.84 22.15
CA VAL A 518 -5.86 4.56 20.93
C VAL A 518 -4.82 3.75 20.15
N ASN A 519 -3.83 3.18 20.83
CA ASN A 519 -2.76 2.45 20.17
C ASN A 519 -3.24 1.15 19.50
N ILE A 520 -4.22 0.45 20.08
CA ILE A 520 -4.85 -0.72 19.45
C ILE A 520 -5.66 -0.32 18.23
N PHE A 521 -6.42 0.79 18.26
CA PHE A 521 -7.13 1.30 17.08
C PHE A 521 -6.16 1.58 15.93
N ILE A 522 -5.07 2.30 16.21
CA ILE A 522 -4.02 2.56 15.21
C ILE A 522 -3.41 1.25 14.70
N GLY A 523 -3.16 0.28 15.60
CA GLY A 523 -2.63 -1.04 15.25
C GLY A 523 -3.55 -1.85 14.32
N ILE A 524 -4.87 -1.81 14.54
CA ILE A 524 -5.86 -2.46 13.67
C ILE A 524 -5.82 -1.82 12.28
N LEU A 525 -5.84 -0.48 12.21
CA LEU A 525 -5.82 0.26 10.95
C LEU A 525 -4.54 0.05 10.13
N PHE A 526 -3.44 -0.37 10.76
CA PHE A 526 -2.22 -0.75 10.05
C PHE A 526 -2.28 -2.11 9.35
N VAL A 527 -3.08 -3.03 9.87
CA VAL A 527 -3.17 -4.40 9.33
C VAL A 527 -4.39 -4.53 8.43
N GLN A 528 -5.43 -3.73 8.67
CA GLN A 528 -6.77 -3.91 8.13
C GLN A 528 -7.47 -2.57 7.93
N SER A 529 -8.44 -2.52 7.03
CA SER A 529 -9.31 -1.36 6.84
C SER A 529 -10.37 -1.27 7.95
N ALA A 530 -11.05 -0.12 8.05
CA ALA A 530 -12.14 0.09 9.02
C ALA A 530 -13.38 -0.82 8.81
N SER A 531 -13.47 -1.52 7.68
CA SER A 531 -14.57 -2.44 7.35
C SER A 531 -14.34 -3.88 7.81
N THR A 532 -13.20 -4.19 8.44
CA THR A 532 -12.90 -5.58 8.82
C THR A 532 -13.59 -6.02 10.12
N PRO A 533 -13.84 -7.34 10.29
CA PRO A 533 -14.44 -7.88 11.50
C PRO A 533 -13.67 -7.50 12.77
N ALA A 534 -12.33 -7.44 12.73
CA ALA A 534 -11.53 -7.08 13.90
C ALA A 534 -11.77 -5.62 14.34
N PHE A 535 -11.85 -4.69 13.39
CA PHE A 535 -12.17 -3.29 13.67
C PHE A 535 -13.58 -3.15 14.26
N ILE A 536 -14.57 -3.83 13.67
CA ILE A 536 -15.96 -3.81 14.14
C ILE A 536 -16.07 -4.41 15.55
N ILE A 537 -15.52 -5.60 15.77
CA ILE A 537 -15.54 -6.29 17.08
C ILE A 537 -14.89 -5.40 18.14
N TYR A 538 -13.73 -4.82 17.85
CA TYR A 538 -13.04 -3.97 18.80
C TYR A 538 -13.80 -2.67 19.10
N THR A 539 -14.40 -2.06 18.07
CA THR A 539 -15.24 -0.85 18.22
C THR A 539 -16.47 -1.14 19.09
N LEU A 540 -17.16 -2.25 18.85
CA LEU A 540 -18.31 -2.67 19.65
C LEU A 540 -17.89 -2.97 21.09
N TRP A 541 -16.75 -3.65 21.28
CA TRP A 541 -16.20 -3.92 22.61
C TRP A 541 -15.83 -2.64 23.36
N PHE A 542 -15.19 -1.67 22.69
CA PHE A 542 -14.82 -0.38 23.29
C PHE A 542 -16.07 0.43 23.65
N ALA A 543 -17.06 0.50 22.75
CA ALA A 543 -18.34 1.15 23.02
C ALA A 543 -19.06 0.51 24.22
N PHE A 544 -19.07 -0.82 24.29
CA PHE A 544 -19.60 -1.54 25.44
C PHE A 544 -18.86 -1.21 26.74
N TYR A 545 -17.53 -1.18 26.72
CA TYR A 545 -16.70 -0.83 27.89
C TYR A 545 -17.02 0.58 28.41
N VAL A 546 -17.13 1.55 27.50
CA VAL A 546 -17.49 2.94 27.83
C VAL A 546 -18.91 3.00 28.40
N LEU A 547 -19.88 2.37 27.75
CA LEU A 547 -21.27 2.33 28.22
C LEU A 547 -21.39 1.69 29.60
N ALA A 548 -20.75 0.54 29.83
CA ALA A 548 -20.72 -0.13 31.12
C ALA A 548 -20.11 0.78 32.19
N THR A 549 -19.03 1.49 31.88
CA THR A 549 -18.38 2.43 32.81
C THR A 549 -19.28 3.60 33.18
N ILE A 550 -20.06 4.12 32.23
CA ILE A 550 -21.04 5.19 32.46
C ILE A 550 -22.18 4.67 33.35
N VAL A 551 -22.82 3.57 32.97
CA VAL A 551 -23.95 2.97 33.69
C VAL A 551 -23.58 2.65 35.13
N PHE A 552 -22.45 1.96 35.36
CA PHE A 552 -22.00 1.64 36.72
C PHE A 552 -21.58 2.88 37.51
N SER A 553 -21.09 3.93 36.85
CA SER A 553 -20.82 5.21 37.54
C SER A 553 -22.11 5.89 38.00
N VAL A 554 -23.17 5.85 37.18
CA VAL A 554 -24.50 6.36 37.56
C VAL A 554 -25.08 5.58 38.73
N PHE A 555 -25.07 4.25 38.68
CA PHE A 555 -25.55 3.43 39.80
C PHE A 555 -24.78 3.67 41.09
N LYS A 556 -23.44 3.77 40.99
CA LYS A 556 -22.60 4.09 42.15
C LYS A 556 -22.96 5.45 42.75
N PHE A 557 -23.10 6.48 41.92
CA PHE A 557 -23.50 7.82 42.35
C PHE A 557 -24.88 7.83 43.02
N GLN A 558 -25.86 7.14 42.45
CA GLN A 558 -27.20 7.00 43.03
C GLN A 558 -27.16 6.31 44.40
N ARG A 559 -26.39 5.22 44.53
CA ARG A 559 -26.23 4.50 45.80
C ARG A 559 -25.56 5.36 46.87
N GLU A 560 -24.52 6.11 46.51
CA GLU A 560 -23.84 7.04 47.42
C GLU A 560 -24.78 8.18 47.87
N ARG A 561 -25.56 8.76 46.95
CA ARG A 561 -26.57 9.78 47.28
C ARG A 561 -27.64 9.26 48.24
N ASN A 562 -28.23 8.10 47.94
CA ASN A 562 -29.30 7.52 48.76
C ASN A 562 -28.80 7.12 50.16
N SER A 563 -27.53 6.70 50.28
CA SER A 563 -26.91 6.40 51.59
C SER A 563 -26.62 7.66 52.41
N GLY A 564 -26.25 8.77 51.77
CA GLY A 564 -26.06 10.07 52.43
C GLY A 564 -27.36 10.70 52.93
N GLU A 565 -28.45 10.51 52.19
CA GLU A 565 -29.79 10.98 52.57
C GLU A 565 -30.37 10.17 53.74
N ALA A 566 -30.09 8.87 53.80
CA ALA A 566 -30.49 8.00 54.92
C ALA A 566 -29.75 8.30 56.25
N THR A 567 -28.58 8.95 56.20
CA THR A 567 -27.77 9.26 57.40
C THR A 567 -28.00 10.65 57.98
N ASN A 568 -28.68 11.55 57.24
CA ASN A 568 -29.07 12.88 57.70
C ASN A 568 -30.56 13.15 57.42
N PRO A 569 -31.50 12.65 58.26
CA PRO A 569 -32.90 13.02 58.11
C PRO A 569 -33.10 14.53 58.36
N PRO A 570 -34.06 15.19 57.70
CA PRO A 570 -34.32 16.62 57.90
C PRO A 570 -34.68 16.89 59.37
N ALA A 571 -34.06 17.93 59.95
CA ALA A 571 -34.26 18.34 61.34
C ALA A 571 -35.75 18.63 61.59
N SER A 572 -36.37 17.90 62.53
CA SER A 572 -37.71 18.18 62.99
C SER A 572 -37.74 19.50 63.78
N ILE A 573 -38.59 20.43 63.34
CA ILE A 573 -38.88 21.67 64.05
C ILE A 573 -39.71 21.32 65.30
N PRO A 574 -39.31 21.74 66.52
CA PRO A 574 -40.11 21.49 67.71
C PRO A 574 -41.30 22.46 67.74
N ASN A 575 -42.52 21.91 67.62
CA ASN A 575 -43.75 22.67 67.86
C ASN A 575 -43.91 22.94 69.35
N GLY A 576 -43.47 24.14 69.77
CA GLY A 576 -43.90 24.78 71.01
C GLY A 576 -45.31 25.37 70.88
N GLN A 577 -46.04 25.29 71.97
CA GLN A 577 -47.46 25.56 72.15
C GLN A 577 -47.96 26.93 71.66
N LEU A 578 -49.21 26.96 71.18
CA LEU A 578 -50.13 28.08 71.38
C LEU A 578 -51.52 27.54 71.75
N GLU A 579 -51.89 27.70 73.02
CA GLU A 579 -53.27 27.68 73.51
C GLU A 579 -54.12 28.74 72.79
N LYS A 580 -55.41 28.42 72.56
CA LYS A 580 -56.52 29.39 72.73
C LYS A 580 -57.87 28.67 72.83
N SER A 581 -58.55 29.02 73.94
CA SER A 581 -59.93 28.76 74.43
C SER A 581 -60.35 27.33 74.73
#